data_AF-A0A0P0N097-F1
#
_entry.id   AF-A0A0P0N097-F1
#
_cell.length_a   1.000
_cell.length_b   1.000
_cell.length_c   1.000
_cell.angle_alpha   90.00
_cell.angle_beta   90.00
_cell.angle_gamma   90.00
#
_symmetry.space_group_name_H-M   'P 1'
#
loop_
_entity.id
_entity.type
_entity.pdbx_description
1 polymer ?
#
loop_
_entity_poly.entity_id
_entity_poly.type
_entity_poly.pdbx_seq_one_letter_code
_entity_poly.pdbx_strand_id
1 'polypeptide(L)'
;MVYTRALEEAYTMARGVELSCGRVAELEEALRVIEELMERGGGAEELEYAGALLRQAGDVLRLRGCLDWHLLVQAADIVEHA
;
A
#
# COMPACT_ATOMS: atom_id res chain seq x y z
N MET A 1 -19.00 1.65 -7.01
CA MET A 1 -17.54 1.56 -6.83
C MET A 1 -17.09 2.89 -6.24
N VAL A 2 -17.21 3.06 -4.92
CA VAL A 2 -17.00 4.35 -4.25
C VAL A 2 -15.52 4.54 -3.83
N TYR A 3 -14.77 3.44 -3.74
CA TYR A 3 -13.44 3.38 -3.14
C TYR A 3 -12.28 3.35 -4.16
N THR A 4 -12.59 3.28 -5.46
CA THR A 4 -11.59 3.07 -6.53
C THR A 4 -10.54 4.18 -6.59
N ARG A 5 -10.93 5.44 -6.38
CA ARG A 5 -10.00 6.57 -6.44
C ARG A 5 -8.98 6.56 -5.28
N ALA A 6 -9.42 6.22 -4.07
CA ALA A 6 -8.54 6.13 -2.91
C ALA A 6 -7.53 4.99 -3.11
N LEU A 7 -7.99 3.84 -3.60
CA LEU A 7 -7.13 2.71 -3.92
C LEU A 7 -6.12 3.04 -5.04
N GLU A 8 -6.53 3.73 -6.10
CA GLU A 8 -5.62 4.18 -7.17
C GLU A 8 -4.52 5.13 -6.66
N GLU A 9 -4.87 6.04 -5.74
CA GLU A 9 -3.93 6.96 -5.10
C GLU A 9 -2.92 6.19 -4.25
N ALA A 10 -3.39 5.33 -3.35
CA ALA A 10 -2.52 4.51 -2.51
C ALA A 10 -1.62 3.59 -3.33
N TYR A 11 -2.17 2.96 -4.39
CA TYR A 11 -1.40 2.13 -5.32
C TYR A 11 -0.27 2.92 -5.99
N THR A 12 -0.58 4.13 -6.50
CA THR A 12 0.40 4.97 -7.19
C THR A 12 1.52 5.40 -6.23
N MET A 13 1.18 5.75 -5.00
CA MET A 13 2.15 6.07 -3.95
C MET A 13 3.05 4.87 -3.63
N ALA A 14 2.46 3.72 -3.35
CA ALA A 14 3.18 2.49 -3.02
C ALA A 14 4.10 2.04 -4.17
N ARG A 15 3.64 2.16 -5.42
CA ARG A 15 4.44 1.86 -6.61
C ARG A 15 5.61 2.83 -6.80
N GLY A 16 5.40 4.11 -6.49
CA GLY A 16 6.47 5.11 -6.47
C GLY A 16 7.57 4.75 -5.47
N VAL A 17 7.18 4.34 -4.26
CA VAL A 17 8.12 3.86 -3.22
C VAL A 17 8.85 2.59 -3.67
N GLU A 18 8.15 1.63 -4.29
CA GLU A 18 8.80 0.42 -4.81
C GLU A 18 9.90 0.75 -5.83
N LEU A 19 9.66 1.75 -6.69
CA LEU A 19 10.63 2.20 -7.69
C LEU A 19 11.83 2.94 -7.06
N SER A 20 11.63 3.72 -5.99
CA SER A 20 12.69 4.51 -5.36
C SER A 20 13.47 3.73 -4.29
N CYS A 21 12.78 2.93 -3.48
CA CYS A 21 13.33 2.20 -2.33
C CYS A 21 13.64 0.73 -2.63
N GLY A 22 13.19 0.22 -3.78
CA GLY A 22 13.29 -1.18 -4.15
C GLY A 22 12.17 -2.03 -3.55
N ARG A 23 12.23 -3.32 -3.86
CA ARG A 23 11.17 -4.28 -3.51
C ARG A 23 11.36 -4.88 -2.12
N VAL A 24 10.22 -5.10 -1.47
CA VAL A 24 10.06 -5.89 -0.24
C VAL A 24 8.81 -6.74 -0.39
N ALA A 25 8.81 -7.93 0.23
CA ALA A 25 7.76 -8.92 0.02
C ALA A 25 6.38 -8.37 0.44
N GLU A 26 6.35 -7.63 1.54
CA GLU A 26 5.15 -7.02 2.09
C GLU A 26 4.58 -5.95 1.15
N LEU A 27 5.44 -5.21 0.44
CA LEU A 27 5.00 -4.19 -0.54
C LEU A 27 4.47 -4.84 -1.82
N GLU A 28 5.15 -5.88 -2.31
CA GLU A 28 4.68 -6.64 -3.48
C GLU A 28 3.30 -7.28 -3.20
N GLU A 29 3.10 -7.80 -2.00
CA GLU A 29 1.82 -8.35 -1.57
C GLU A 29 0.76 -7.26 -1.41
N ALA A 30 1.09 -6.13 -0.77
CA ALA A 30 0.16 -5.01 -0.64
C ALA A 30 -0.34 -4.52 -2.01
N LEU A 31 0.56 -4.35 -2.98
CA LEU A 31 0.22 -3.92 -4.34
C LEU A 31 -0.72 -4.92 -5.02
N ARG A 32 -0.49 -6.22 -4.85
CA ARG A 32 -1.38 -7.26 -5.39
C ARG A 32 -2.77 -7.21 -4.77
N VAL A 33 -2.86 -7.07 -3.45
CA VAL A 33 -4.15 -6.98 -2.75
C VAL A 33 -4.91 -5.73 -3.20
N ILE A 34 -4.23 -4.59 -3.33
CA ILE A 34 -4.85 -3.34 -3.82
C ILE A 34 -5.35 -3.49 -5.26
N GLU A 35 -4.60 -4.16 -6.15
CA GLU A 35 -5.06 -4.48 -7.51
C GLU A 35 -6.31 -5.35 -7.50
N GLU A 36 -6.33 -6.42 -6.70
CA GLU A 36 -7.49 -7.30 -6.57
C GLU A 36 -8.71 -6.53 -6.03
N LEU A 37 -8.51 -5.63 -5.06
CA LEU A 37 -9.55 -4.75 -4.52
C LEU A 37 -10.11 -3.78 -5.56
N MET A 38 -9.27 -3.21 -6.42
CA MET A 38 -9.72 -2.33 -7.51
C MET A 38 -10.51 -3.10 -8.58
N GLU A 39 -10.08 -4.32 -8.93
CA GLU A 39 -10.70 -5.12 -9.98
C GLU A 39 -12.01 -5.77 -9.54
N ARG A 40 -12.04 -6.34 -8.34
CA ARG A 40 -13.11 -7.23 -7.87
C ARG A 40 -13.92 -6.63 -6.73
N GLY A 41 -13.46 -5.52 -6.15
CA GLY A 41 -13.94 -5.02 -4.88
C GLY A 41 -13.46 -5.89 -3.72
N GLY A 42 -13.63 -5.41 -2.50
CA GLY A 42 -13.41 -6.19 -1.28
C GLY A 42 -14.04 -5.52 -0.07
N GLY A 43 -13.86 -6.15 1.08
CA GLY A 43 -14.40 -5.70 2.35
C GLY A 43 -13.38 -4.96 3.20
N ALA A 44 -13.82 -4.59 4.40
CA ALA A 44 -12.97 -3.89 5.37
C ALA A 44 -11.75 -4.73 5.81
N GLU A 45 -11.88 -6.06 5.84
CA GLU A 45 -10.78 -6.96 6.24
C GLU A 45 -9.63 -6.93 5.21
N GLU A 46 -9.93 -6.94 3.92
CA GLU A 46 -8.92 -6.85 2.87
C GLU A 46 -8.26 -5.47 2.82
N LEU A 47 -9.01 -4.40 3.12
CA LEU A 47 -8.47 -3.04 3.24
C LEU A 47 -7.53 -2.94 4.45
N GLU A 48 -7.93 -3.46 5.62
CA GLU A 48 -7.10 -3.51 6.82
C GLU A 48 -5.84 -4.35 6.59
N TYR A 49 -5.96 -5.48 5.88
CA TYR A 49 -4.83 -6.32 5.52
C TYR A 49 -3.82 -5.61 4.63
N ALA A 50 -4.28 -4.94 3.57
CA ALA A 50 -3.41 -4.15 2.69
C ALA A 50 -2.74 -2.99 3.45
N GLY A 51 -3.48 -2.31 4.34
CA GLY A 51 -2.93 -1.27 5.21
C GLY A 51 -1.81 -1.79 6.12
N ALA A 52 -2.02 -2.95 6.76
CA ALA A 52 -1.01 -3.59 7.60
C ALA A 52 0.27 -3.95 6.82
N LEU A 53 0.13 -4.49 5.61
CA LEU A 53 1.26 -4.82 4.74
C LEU A 53 2.07 -3.57 4.33
N LEU A 54 1.39 -2.48 3.98
CA LEU A 54 2.04 -1.21 3.65
C LEU A 54 2.83 -0.65 4.84
N ARG A 55 2.30 -0.73 6.06
CA ARG A 55 3.04 -0.31 7.27
C ARG A 55 4.27 -1.19 7.52
N GLN A 56 4.14 -2.51 7.39
CA GLN A 56 5.27 -3.43 7.55
C GLN A 56 6.37 -3.17 6.50
N ALA A 57 5.98 -2.97 5.24
CA ALA A 57 6.89 -2.56 4.18
C ALA A 57 7.59 -1.23 4.51
N GLY A 58 6.84 -0.24 5.03
CA GLY A 58 7.36 1.03 5.52
C GLY A 58 8.44 0.86 6.58
N ASP A 59 8.20 0.00 7.58
CA ASP A 59 9.17 -0.29 8.64
C ASP A 59 10.44 -0.95 8.09
N VAL A 60 10.30 -1.91 7.18
CA VAL A 60 11.47 -2.55 6.52
C VAL A 60 12.28 -1.53 5.72
N LEU A 61 11.63 -0.69 4.92
CA LEU A 61 12.31 0.31 4.10
C LEU A 61 12.94 1.43 4.93
N ARG A 62 12.30 1.79 6.05
CA ARG A 62 12.86 2.71 7.04
C ARG A 62 14.17 2.16 7.62
N LEU A 63 14.20 0.88 7.99
CA LEU A 63 15.42 0.22 8.48
C LEU A 63 16.53 0.14 7.42
N ARG A 64 16.16 0.07 6.14
CA ARG A 64 17.09 0.15 5.01
C ARG A 64 17.57 1.57 4.70
N GLY A 65 17.03 2.58 5.38
CA GLY A 65 17.41 3.98 5.20
C GLY A 65 16.77 4.66 3.99
N CYS A 66 15.73 4.09 3.39
CA CYS A 66 14.98 4.81 2.36
C CYS A 66 14.20 5.96 2.98
N LEU A 67 14.17 7.13 2.34
CA LEU A 67 13.49 8.32 2.88
C LEU A 67 11.98 8.33 2.59
N ASP A 68 11.55 7.68 1.51
CA ASP A 68 10.15 7.67 1.06
C ASP A 68 9.27 6.67 1.82
N TRP A 69 9.80 5.96 2.82
CA TRP A 69 9.07 4.97 3.63
C TRP A 69 7.76 5.52 4.21
N HIS A 70 7.73 6.81 4.56
CA HIS A 70 6.57 7.48 5.15
C HIS A 70 5.37 7.55 4.20
N LEU A 71 5.61 7.48 2.89
CA LEU A 71 4.53 7.43 1.89
C LEU A 71 3.77 6.11 1.96
N LEU A 72 4.37 5.02 2.44
CA LEU A 72 3.64 3.76 2.66
C LEU A 72 2.70 3.84 3.87
N VAL A 73 3.06 4.61 4.90
CA VAL A 73 2.16 4.87 6.02
C VAL A 73 0.96 5.70 5.55
N GLN A 74 1.19 6.73 4.73
CA GLN A 74 0.11 7.51 4.14
C GLN A 74 -0.77 6.67 3.21
N ALA A 75 -0.18 5.81 2.38
CA ALA A 75 -0.92 4.89 1.53
C ALA A 75 -1.76 3.91 2.37
N ALA A 76 -1.25 3.43 3.51
CA ALA A 76 -2.00 2.57 4.42
C ALA A 76 -3.24 3.27 4.98
N ASP A 77 -3.09 4.50 5.44
CA ASP A 77 -4.21 5.29 5.95
C ASP A 77 -5.26 5.54 4.86
N ILE A 78 -4.84 5.79 3.61
CA ILE A 78 -5.76 5.96 2.48
C ILE A 78 -6.53 4.67 2.19
N VAL A 79 -5.86 3.51 2.20
CA VAL A 79 -6.50 2.22 1.94
C VAL A 79 -7.54 1.88 3.02
N GLU A 80 -7.21 2.09 4.29
CA GLU A 80 -8.11 1.74 5.41
C GLU A 80 -9.36 2.62 5.48
N HIS A 81 -9.31 3.82 4.88
CA HIS A 81 -10.44 4.75 4.80
C HIS A 81 -11.02 4.84 3.38
N ALA A 82 -10.64 3.91 2.50
CA ALA A 82 -10.99 3.93 1.09
C ALA A 82 -12.48 3.80 0.86
#